data_AF-A0A1C3H915-F1
#
_entry.id   AF-A0A1C3H915-F1
#
_cell.length_a   1.000
_cell.length_b   1.000
_cell.length_c   1.000
_cell.angle_alpha   90.00
_cell.angle_beta   90.00
_cell.angle_gamma   90.00
#
_symmetry.space_group_name_H-M   'P 1'
#
loop_
_entity.id
_entity.type
_entity.pdbx_description
1 polymer ?
#
loop_
_entity_poly.entity_id
_entity_poly.type
_entity_poly.pdbx_seq_one_letter_code
_entity_poly.pdbx_strand_id
1 'polypeptide(L)' 'MEIMDKQQVTLSRIQFIADVSQAAQCSASEFLIAMSLISDLASQVLPNNDYQEIFYPADE' A
#
# COMPACT_ATOMS: atom_id res chain seq x y z
N MET A 1 14.83 24.22 -2.10
CA MET A 1 14.46 23.05 -1.28
C MET A 1 13.29 22.41 -2.01
N GLU A 2 13.50 21.24 -2.60
CA GLU A 2 12.46 20.57 -3.40
C GLU A 2 11.28 20.25 -2.49
N ILE A 3 10.12 20.83 -2.78
CA ILE A 3 8.86 20.35 -2.24
C ILE A 3 8.65 19.02 -2.95
N MET A 4 9.15 17.93 -2.37
CA MET A 4 8.82 16.60 -2.85
C MET A 4 7.29 16.50 -2.89
N ASP A 5 6.78 16.14 -4.05
CA ASP A 5 5.35 15.98 -4.26
C ASP A 5 4.81 15.00 -3.20
N LYS A 6 3.73 15.40 -2.52
CA LYS A 6 3.07 14.56 -1.50
C LYS A 6 2.75 13.17 -2.07
N GLN A 7 2.43 13.09 -3.37
CA GLN A 7 2.23 11.81 -4.05
C GLN A 7 3.51 10.97 -4.07
N GLN A 8 4.64 11.57 -4.42
CA GLN A 8 5.94 10.88 -4.47
C GLN A 8 6.35 10.36 -3.09
N VAL A 9 6.19 11.17 -2.03
CA VAL A 9 6.51 10.76 -0.65
C VAL A 9 5.66 9.56 -0.23
N THR A 10 4.36 9.59 -0.51
CA THR A 10 3.45 8.49 -0.15
C THR A 10 3.78 7.20 -0.93
N LEU A 11 4.05 7.31 -2.23
CA LEU A 11 4.44 6.17 -3.06
C LEU A 11 5.76 5.55 -2.58
N SER A 12 6.75 6.37 -2.20
CA SER A 12 7.99 5.86 -1.63
C SER A 12 7.78 5.10 -0.31
N ARG A 13 6.80 5.51 0.52
CA ARG A 13 6.45 4.79 1.75
C ARG A 13 5.78 3.46 1.46
N ILE A 14 4.85 3.42 0.49
CA ILE A 14 4.20 2.19 0.03
C ILE A 14 5.25 1.19 -0.44
N GLN A 15 6.18 1.64 -1.28
CA GLN A 15 7.26 0.80 -1.78
C GLN A 15 8.14 0.26 -0.65
N PHE A 16 8.54 1.12 0.29
CA PHE A 16 9.34 0.71 1.44
C PHE A 16 8.66 -0.37 2.29
N ILE A 17 7.35 -0.23 2.56
CA ILE A 17 6.60 -1.23 3.33
C ILE A 17 6.59 -2.56 2.59
N ALA A 18 6.32 -2.56 1.28
CA ALA A 18 6.31 -3.78 0.47
C ALA A 18 7.68 -4.49 0.49
N ASP A 19 8.76 -3.74 0.26
CA ASP A 19 10.12 -4.28 0.21
C ASP A 19 10.54 -4.88 1.56
N VAL A 20 10.25 -4.18 2.66
CA VAL A 20 10.58 -4.66 4.02
C VAL A 20 9.74 -5.87 4.41
N SER A 21 8.43 -5.87 4.13
CA SER A 21 7.57 -7.01 4.43
C SER A 21 8.02 -8.27 3.69
N GLN A 22 8.47 -8.14 2.44
CA GLN A 22 9.05 -9.25 1.70
C GLN A 22 10.40 -9.69 2.27
N ALA A 23 11.33 -8.75 2.51
CA ALA A 23 12.68 -9.06 3.00
C ALA A 23 12.66 -9.66 4.40
N ALA A 24 11.75 -9.22 5.26
CA ALA A 24 11.55 -9.75 6.61
C ALA A 24 10.85 -11.12 6.63
N GLN A 25 10.36 -11.62 5.48
CA GLN A 25 9.58 -12.84 5.36
C GLN A 25 8.38 -12.85 6.32
N CYS A 26 7.61 -11.76 6.29
CA CYS A 26 6.43 -11.62 7.14
C CYS A 26 5.53 -12.86 7.07
N SER A 27 4.99 -13.25 8.22
CA SER A 27 3.91 -14.22 8.29
C SER A 27 2.65 -13.69 7.58
N ALA A 28 1.71 -14.57 7.27
CA ALA A 28 0.45 -14.19 6.64
C ALA A 28 -0.30 -13.09 7.46
N SER A 29 -0.31 -13.19 8.78
CA SER A 29 -0.90 -12.18 9.66
C SER A 29 -0.19 -10.82 9.58
N GLU A 30 1.14 -10.82 9.47
CA GLU A 30 1.92 -9.58 9.34
C GLU A 30 1.74 -8.94 7.97
N PHE A 31 1.59 -9.75 6.92
CA PHE A 31 1.23 -9.26 5.59
C PHE A 31 -0.14 -8.60 5.57
N LEU A 32 -1.15 -9.12 6.28
CA LEU A 32 -2.46 -8.45 6.37
C LEU A 32 -2.34 -7.04 6.96
N ILE A 33 -1.50 -6.87 7.98
CA ILE A 33 -1.23 -5.56 8.59
C ILE A 33 -0.52 -4.66 7.57
N ALA A 34 0.52 -5.16 6.91
CA ALA A 34 1.26 -4.40 5.89
C ALA A 34 0.36 -3.95 4.72
N MET A 35 -0.54 -4.83 4.25
CA MET A 35 -1.49 -4.51 3.19
C MET A 35 -2.51 -3.47 3.63
N SER A 36 -3.00 -3.53 4.88
CA SER A 36 -3.86 -2.48 5.45
C SER A 36 -3.15 -1.12 5.43
N LEU A 37 -1.90 -1.06 5.89
CA LEU A 37 -1.10 0.17 5.90
C LEU A 37 -0.86 0.72 4.49
N ILE A 38 -0.59 -0.14 3.51
CA ILE A 38 -0.43 0.25 2.11
C ILE A 38 -1.74 0.81 1.55
N SER A 39 -2.89 0.17 1.84
CA SER A 39 -4.21 0.65 1.41
C SER A 39 -4.52 2.04 1.96
N ASP A 40 -4.26 2.26 3.26
CA ASP A 40 -4.46 3.55 3.92
C ASP A 40 -3.57 4.64 3.31
N LEU A 41 -2.32 4.32 2.97
CA LEU A 41 -1.42 5.27 2.30
C LEU A 41 -1.87 5.57 0.87
N ALA A 42 -2.27 4.55 0.10
CA ALA A 42 -2.73 4.72 -1.27
C ALA A 42 -3.98 5.61 -1.35
N SER A 43 -4.91 5.46 -0.40
CA SER A 43 -6.14 6.25 -0.31
C SER A 43 -5.90 7.77 -0.23
N GLN A 44 -4.73 8.20 0.25
CA GLN A 44 -4.39 9.62 0.44
C GLN A 44 -3.93 10.31 -0.85
N VAL A 45 -3.64 9.53 -1.90
CA VAL A 45 -3.02 10.04 -3.14
C VAL A 45 -3.75 9.61 -4.41
N LEU A 46 -4.61 8.61 -4.32
CA LEU A 46 -5.52 8.22 -5.40
C LEU A 46 -6.64 9.28 -5.55
N PRO A 47 -6.84 9.84 -6.74
CA PRO A 47 -7.89 10.83 -6.98
C PRO A 47 -9.27 10.16 -6.92
N ASN A 48 -10.20 10.72 -6.12
CA ASN A 48 -11.59 10.28 -5.95
C ASN A 48 -11.74 8.77 -5.73
N ASN A 49 -11.51 8.37 -4.48
CA ASN A 49 -11.61 7.01 -3.97
C ASN A 49 -13.08 6.54 -3.88
N ASP A 50 -13.80 6.56 -5.01
CA ASP A 50 -14.95 5.66 -5.21
C ASP A 50 -14.35 4.26 -5.18
N TYR A 51 -14.33 3.67 -3.99
CA TYR A 51 -13.91 2.30 -3.70
C TYR A 51 -14.69 1.35 -4.62
N GLN A 52 -14.22 1.15 -5.85
CA GLN A 52 -14.65 0.05 -6.69
C GLN A 52 -14.04 -1.17 -6.03
N GLU A 53 -14.88 -1.97 -5.37
CA GLU A 53 -14.51 -3.29 -4.86
C GLU A 53 -13.73 -4.02 -5.95
N ILE A 54 -12.41 -4.05 -5.82
CA ILE A 54 -11.56 -4.90 -6.66
C ILE A 54 -11.86 -6.30 -6.17
N PHE A 55 -12.82 -6.95 -6.82
CA PHE A 55 -13.21 -8.32 -6.56
C PHE A 55 -12.04 -9.21 -7.00
N TYR A 56 -11.28 -9.73 -6.04
CA TYR A 56 -10.33 -10.80 -6.30
C TYR A 56 -11.13 -12.10 -6.37
N PRO A 57 -11.28 -12.74 -7.55
CA PRO A 57 -11.77 -14.11 -7.56
C PRO A 57 -10.77 -14.95 -6.77
N ALA A 58 -11.24 -15.55 -5.67
CA ALA A 58 -10.50 -16.63 -5.05
C ALA A 58 -10.55 -17.80 -6.02
N ASP A 59 -9.42 -18.15 -6.62
CA ASP A 59 -9.31 -19.38 -7.40
C ASP A 59 -9.58 -20.58 -6.47
N GLU A 60 -10.43 -21.51 -6.93
CA GLU A 60 -10.93 -22.72 -6.23
C GLU A 60 -9.82 -23.71 -5.80
#